data_AF-A0A9X0RS92-F1
#
_entry.id   AF-A0A9X0RS92-F1
#
_cell.length_a   1.000
_cell.length_b   1.000
_cell.length_c   1.000
_cell.angle_alpha   90.00
_cell.angle_beta   90.00
_cell.angle_gamma   90.00
#
_symmetry.space_group_name_H-M   'P 1'
#
loop_
_entity.id
_entity.type
_entity.pdbx_description
1 polymer ?
#
loop_
_entity_poly.entity_id
_entity_poly.type
_entity_poly.pdbx_seq_one_letter_code
_entity_poly.pdbx_strand_id
1 'polypeptide(L)'
;MTNKELVAAGHALAKAQGADAPLTEIAKLVSDLATRLNVMTVRANVLALENRTLKSNLMYWDDQDPEAPYDSPKAIADDRSFDFGIEFEVQVAARMPNLTYRVSALSEYSCEIELVDGALPVTPATDAILNAVRAEGVEMYANNIAHRVSYRAIDRNYEDDARRFAAQLSADAAK
;
A
#
# COMPACT_ATOMS: atom_id res chain seq x y z
N MET A 1 6.38 -13.21 0.77
CA MET A 1 7.79 -12.92 0.49
C MET A 1 8.18 -11.57 1.06
N THR A 2 9.16 -11.55 1.96
CA THR A 2 9.42 -10.42 2.85
C THR A 2 10.86 -9.89 2.73
N ASN A 3 11.09 -8.65 3.19
CA ASN A 3 12.44 -8.06 3.21
C ASN A 3 13.42 -8.94 3.99
N LYS A 4 12.96 -9.56 5.07
CA LYS A 4 13.77 -10.46 5.90
C LYS A 4 14.18 -11.72 5.15
N GLU A 5 13.28 -12.28 4.35
CA GLU A 5 13.57 -13.44 3.50
C GLU A 5 14.55 -13.09 2.37
N LEU A 6 14.49 -11.88 1.82
CA LEU A 6 15.47 -11.41 0.85
C LEU A 6 16.86 -11.27 1.49
N VAL A 7 16.92 -10.62 2.66
CA VAL A 7 18.18 -10.44 3.41
C VAL A 7 18.78 -11.78 3.84
N ALA A 8 17.95 -12.72 4.30
CA ALA A 8 18.40 -14.06 4.65
C ALA A 8 18.98 -14.83 3.45
N ALA A 9 18.32 -14.75 2.28
CA ALA A 9 18.85 -15.33 1.04
C ALA A 9 20.18 -14.68 0.63
N GLY A 10 20.30 -13.36 0.79
CA GLY A 10 21.55 -12.63 0.56
C GLY A 10 22.69 -13.08 1.49
N HIS A 11 22.42 -13.24 2.79
CA HIS A 11 23.41 -13.77 3.74
C HIS A 11 23.82 -15.22 3.42
N ALA A 12 22.87 -16.07 3.03
CA ALA A 12 23.16 -17.44 2.63
C ALA A 12 24.09 -17.48 1.40
N LEU A 13 23.81 -16.63 0.40
CA LEU A 13 24.68 -16.48 -0.77
C LEU A 13 26.07 -15.98 -0.39
N ALA A 14 26.17 -14.93 0.42
CA ALA A 14 27.46 -14.37 0.86
C ALA A 14 28.32 -15.41 1.60
N LYS A 15 27.68 -16.24 2.44
CA LYS A 15 28.37 -17.34 3.13
C LYS A 15 28.85 -18.42 2.17
N ALA A 16 28.06 -18.78 1.16
CA ALA A 16 28.44 -19.77 0.16
C ALA A 16 29.59 -19.27 -0.74
N GLN A 17 29.69 -17.97 -1.01
CA GLN A 17 30.79 -17.39 -1.78
C GLN A 17 32.15 -17.42 -1.04
N GLY A 18 32.14 -17.34 0.29
CA GLY A 18 33.36 -17.42 1.12
C GLY A 18 33.76 -18.83 1.53
N ALA A 19 32.99 -19.85 1.15
CA ALA A 19 33.23 -21.25 1.44
C ALA A 19 33.60 -21.99 0.15
N ASP A 20 34.18 -23.19 0.26
CA ASP A 20 34.47 -24.09 -0.87
C ASP A 20 33.17 -24.77 -1.37
N ALA A 21 32.12 -23.97 -1.55
CA ALA A 21 30.79 -24.43 -1.93
C ALA A 21 30.74 -24.78 -3.43
N PRO A 22 30.05 -25.85 -3.84
CA PRO A 22 29.88 -26.18 -5.25
C PRO A 22 29.24 -25.02 -6.01
N LEU A 23 29.76 -24.72 -7.21
CA LEU A 23 29.23 -23.65 -8.07
C LEU A 23 27.73 -23.80 -8.36
N THR A 24 27.23 -25.04 -8.39
CA THR A 24 25.81 -25.36 -8.54
C THR A 24 24.95 -24.88 -7.35
N GLU A 25 25.49 -24.88 -6.13
CA GLU A 25 24.79 -24.39 -4.93
C GLU A 25 24.73 -22.86 -4.93
N ILE A 26 25.84 -22.20 -5.26
CA ILE A 26 25.90 -20.75 -5.45
C ILE A 26 24.89 -20.31 -6.52
N ALA A 27 24.82 -21.03 -7.65
CA ALA A 27 23.87 -20.73 -8.73
C ALA A 27 22.40 -20.80 -8.29
N LYS A 28 22.03 -21.78 -7.45
CA LYS A 28 20.68 -21.89 -6.88
C LYS A 28 20.36 -20.69 -5.97
N LEU A 29 21.29 -20.33 -5.08
CA LEU A 29 21.12 -19.18 -4.19
C LEU A 29 21.00 -17.85 -4.95
N VAL A 30 21.78 -17.68 -6.02
CA VAL A 30 21.65 -16.52 -6.93
C VAL A 30 20.29 -16.52 -7.62
N SER A 31 19.81 -17.66 -8.11
CA SER A 31 18.50 -17.75 -8.76
C SER A 31 17.35 -17.46 -7.80
N ASP A 32 17.44 -17.93 -6.56
CA ASP A 32 16.46 -17.64 -5.51
C ASP A 32 16.48 -16.15 -5.15
N LEU A 33 17.66 -15.56 -5.00
CA LEU A 33 17.81 -14.13 -4.72
C LEU A 33 17.25 -13.27 -5.87
N ALA A 34 17.53 -13.63 -7.12
CA ALA A 34 17.03 -12.93 -8.30
C ALA A 34 15.49 -12.98 -8.39
N THR A 35 14.90 -14.15 -8.14
CA THR A 35 13.44 -14.32 -8.10
C THR A 35 12.83 -13.44 -7.01
N ARG A 36 13.47 -13.40 -5.83
CA ARG A 36 13.00 -12.57 -4.71
C ARG A 36 13.11 -11.08 -5.02
N LEU A 37 14.22 -10.62 -5.58
CA LEU A 37 14.36 -9.22 -6.01
C LEU A 37 13.28 -8.84 -7.04
N ASN A 38 13.04 -9.69 -8.03
CA ASN A 38 12.04 -9.43 -9.06
C ASN A 38 10.63 -9.21 -8.48
N VAL A 39 10.20 -10.06 -7.55
CA VAL A 39 8.89 -9.90 -6.89
C VAL A 39 8.83 -8.57 -6.10
N MET A 40 9.92 -8.14 -5.47
CA MET A 40 9.95 -6.84 -4.78
C MET A 40 9.88 -5.66 -5.75
N THR A 41 10.60 -5.73 -6.87
CA THR A 41 10.53 -4.73 -7.94
C THR A 41 9.12 -4.63 -8.51
N VAL A 42 8.46 -5.76 -8.76
CA VAL A 42 7.06 -5.78 -9.24
C VAL A 42 6.13 -5.06 -8.25
N ARG A 43 6.20 -5.39 -6.95
CA ARG A 43 5.38 -4.73 -5.92
C ARG A 43 5.63 -3.21 -5.85
N ALA A 44 6.89 -2.80 -5.89
CA ALA A 44 7.26 -1.39 -5.90
C ALA A 44 6.72 -0.66 -7.14
N ASN A 45 6.78 -1.29 -8.32
CA ASN A 45 6.25 -0.72 -9.55
C ASN A 45 4.73 -0.55 -9.51
N VAL A 46 4.00 -1.52 -8.94
CA VAL A 46 2.53 -1.42 -8.80
C VAL A 46 2.16 -0.27 -7.84
N LEU A 47 2.87 -0.11 -6.71
CA LEU A 47 2.68 1.05 -5.82
C LEU A 47 3.00 2.37 -6.52
N ALA A 48 4.10 2.42 -7.27
CA ALA A 48 4.49 3.62 -8.00
C ALA A 48 3.44 3.99 -9.05
N LEU A 49 2.85 3.00 -9.73
CA LEU A 49 1.77 3.20 -10.67
C LEU A 49 0.51 3.73 -9.98
N GLU A 50 0.06 3.09 -8.89
CA GLU A 50 -1.10 3.56 -8.12
C GLU A 50 -0.90 5.00 -7.63
N ASN A 51 0.28 5.31 -7.08
CA ASN A 51 0.61 6.67 -6.66
C ASN A 51 0.61 7.68 -7.81
N ARG A 52 1.12 7.30 -8.99
CA ARG A 52 1.06 8.15 -10.18
C ARG A 52 -0.37 8.41 -10.61
N THR A 53 -1.21 7.38 -10.60
CA THR A 53 -2.64 7.50 -10.93
C THR A 53 -3.38 8.40 -9.94
N LEU A 54 -3.12 8.26 -8.64
CA LEU A 54 -3.69 9.15 -7.62
C LEU A 54 -3.24 10.59 -7.81
N LYS A 55 -1.95 10.82 -8.11
CA LYS A 55 -1.40 12.16 -8.37
C LYS A 55 -1.90 12.78 -9.67
N SER A 56 -2.18 12.00 -10.70
CA SER A 56 -2.76 12.52 -11.94
C SER A 56 -4.21 12.98 -11.77
N ASN A 57 -4.86 12.60 -10.67
CA ASN A 57 -6.21 13.05 -10.35
C ASN A 57 -6.24 14.36 -9.57
N LEU A 58 -5.10 15.00 -9.28
CA LEU A 58 -5.11 16.26 -8.56
C LEU A 58 -5.76 17.38 -9.39
N MET A 59 -6.50 18.23 -8.71
CA MET A 59 -7.09 19.46 -9.23
C MET A 59 -6.69 20.64 -8.33
N TYR A 60 -6.69 21.83 -8.93
CA TYR A 60 -6.06 23.01 -8.37
C TYR A 60 -7.08 24.16 -8.32
N TRP A 61 -7.16 24.91 -7.22
CA TRP A 61 -7.98 26.12 -7.15
C TRP A 61 -7.12 27.34 -6.85
N ASP A 62 -7.52 28.44 -7.46
CA ASP A 62 -7.10 29.77 -7.06
C ASP A 62 -7.77 30.10 -5.71
N ASP A 63 -6.99 30.52 -4.73
CA ASP A 63 -7.48 30.89 -3.41
C ASP A 63 -8.36 32.15 -3.45
N GLN A 64 -8.19 32.98 -4.47
CA GLN A 64 -8.94 34.20 -4.71
C GLN A 64 -10.15 34.00 -5.64
N ASP A 65 -10.26 32.86 -6.34
CA ASP A 65 -11.39 32.54 -7.22
C ASP A 65 -11.70 31.02 -7.22
N PRO A 66 -12.48 30.53 -6.25
CA PRO A 66 -12.71 29.11 -6.04
C PRO A 66 -13.82 28.51 -6.92
N GLU A 67 -14.39 29.24 -7.89
CA GLU A 67 -15.60 28.80 -8.60
C GLU A 67 -15.41 27.53 -9.45
N ALA A 68 -14.21 27.30 -9.99
CA ALA A 68 -13.91 26.08 -10.75
C ALA A 68 -12.46 25.59 -10.56
N PRO A 69 -12.25 24.26 -10.48
CA PRO A 69 -10.91 23.71 -10.44
C PRO A 69 -10.20 23.82 -11.80
N TYR A 70 -8.90 24.05 -11.75
CA TYR A 70 -7.93 24.01 -12.84
C TYR A 70 -7.20 22.66 -12.88
N ASP A 71 -6.76 22.27 -14.08
CA ASP A 71 -6.00 21.02 -14.30
C ASP A 71 -4.52 21.15 -13.88
N SER A 72 -3.99 22.36 -13.72
CA SER A 72 -2.62 22.59 -13.27
C SER A 72 -2.39 24.01 -12.72
N PRO A 73 -1.38 24.24 -11.87
CA PRO A 73 -0.99 25.58 -11.42
C PRO A 73 -0.61 26.52 -12.57
N LYS A 74 -0.09 25.97 -13.68
CA LYS A 74 0.22 26.76 -14.87
C LYS A 74 -1.04 27.37 -15.49
N ALA A 75 -2.14 26.64 -15.51
CA ALA A 75 -3.40 27.16 -16.05
C ALA A 75 -3.90 28.37 -15.22
N ILE A 76 -3.71 28.35 -13.90
CA ILE A 76 -3.99 29.48 -13.01
C ILE A 76 -3.09 30.67 -13.38
N ALA A 77 -1.78 30.44 -13.49
CA ALA A 77 -0.84 31.51 -13.83
C ALA A 77 -1.13 32.15 -15.20
N ASP A 78 -1.52 31.34 -16.18
CA ASP A 78 -1.89 31.82 -17.52
C ASP A 78 -3.18 32.65 -17.49
N ASP A 79 -4.22 32.18 -16.79
CA ASP A 79 -5.51 32.89 -16.66
C ASP A 79 -5.35 34.23 -15.95
N ARG A 80 -4.56 34.25 -14.86
CA ARG A 80 -4.26 35.45 -14.08
C ARG A 80 -3.20 36.34 -14.70
N SER A 81 -2.57 35.89 -15.80
CA SER A 81 -1.48 36.60 -16.48
C SER A 81 -0.33 36.97 -15.53
N PHE A 82 0.12 36.03 -14.69
CA PHE A 82 1.22 36.29 -13.75
C PHE A 82 2.53 36.59 -14.47
N ASP A 83 3.22 37.61 -13.96
CA ASP A 83 4.54 38.01 -14.44
C ASP A 83 5.66 37.07 -13.95
N PHE A 84 6.82 37.16 -14.60
CA PHE A 84 8.01 36.42 -14.18
C PHE A 84 8.40 36.75 -12.74
N GLY A 85 8.62 35.72 -11.93
CA GLY A 85 9.07 35.84 -10.54
C GLY A 85 7.95 36.03 -9.51
N ILE A 86 6.68 35.96 -9.93
CA ILE A 86 5.55 35.93 -9.00
C ILE A 86 5.43 34.56 -8.34
N GLU A 87 5.41 34.56 -7.02
CA GLU A 87 5.04 33.42 -6.19
C GLU A 87 3.54 33.50 -5.88
N PHE A 88 2.84 32.38 -5.96
CA PHE A 88 1.42 32.31 -5.65
C PHE A 88 1.08 30.98 -4.99
N GLU A 89 0.04 30.99 -4.16
CA GLU A 89 -0.46 29.80 -3.47
C GLU A 89 -1.58 29.16 -4.29
N VAL A 90 -1.68 27.83 -4.19
CA VAL A 90 -2.70 27.06 -4.90
C VAL A 90 -3.27 26.03 -3.94
N GLN A 91 -4.59 25.96 -3.86
CA GLN A 91 -5.26 24.90 -3.13
C GLN A 91 -5.30 23.65 -3.99
N VAL A 92 -4.96 22.50 -3.41
CA VAL A 92 -4.89 21.23 -4.14
C VAL A 92 -5.81 20.22 -3.50
N ALA A 93 -6.68 19.59 -4.30
CA ALA A 93 -7.45 18.43 -3.87
C ALA A 93 -7.40 17.32 -4.91
N ALA A 94 -7.79 16.11 -4.51
CA ALA A 94 -7.96 15.01 -5.44
C ALA A 94 -9.34 15.12 -6.13
N ARG A 95 -9.36 14.86 -7.43
CA ARG A 95 -10.57 14.60 -8.20
C ARG A 95 -11.19 13.31 -7.73
N MET A 96 -12.24 13.46 -6.94
CA MET A 96 -13.06 12.36 -6.49
C MET A 96 -14.11 12.04 -7.56
N PRO A 97 -14.50 10.78 -7.72
CA PRO A 97 -15.70 10.46 -8.49
C PRO A 97 -16.92 11.16 -7.87
N ASN A 98 -17.93 11.44 -8.69
CA ASN A 98 -19.18 11.99 -8.19
C ASN A 98 -19.81 11.00 -7.21
N LEU A 99 -20.13 11.48 -6.01
CA LEU A 99 -20.84 10.73 -4.99
C LEU A 99 -22.25 11.29 -4.86
N THR A 100 -23.24 10.41 -4.96
CA THR A 100 -24.64 10.80 -4.82
C THR A 100 -25.10 10.45 -3.43
N TYR A 101 -25.52 11.46 -2.66
CA TYR A 101 -26.09 11.28 -1.33
C TYR A 101 -27.58 11.52 -1.35
N ARG A 102 -28.31 10.81 -0.50
CA ARG A 102 -29.72 11.05 -0.20
C ARG A 102 -29.87 11.39 1.26
N VAL A 103 -30.70 12.39 1.55
CA VAL A 103 -31.15 12.66 2.92
C VAL A 103 -32.08 11.52 3.33
N SER A 104 -31.64 10.71 4.28
CA SER A 104 -32.37 9.54 4.76
C SER A 104 -33.36 9.89 5.88
N ALA A 105 -33.04 10.90 6.69
CA ALA A 105 -33.93 11.46 7.69
C ALA A 105 -33.65 12.96 7.90
N LEU A 106 -34.71 13.72 8.19
CA LEU A 106 -34.61 15.15 8.49
C LEU A 106 -35.53 15.48 9.67
N SER A 107 -34.98 16.13 10.68
CA SER A 107 -35.69 16.70 11.82
C SER A 107 -35.27 18.15 12.04
N GLU A 108 -35.86 18.82 13.01
CA GLU A 108 -35.49 20.19 13.40
C GLU A 108 -34.02 20.30 13.88
N TYR A 109 -33.45 19.19 14.39
CA TYR A 109 -32.11 19.17 14.99
C TYR A 109 -31.15 18.17 14.34
N SER A 110 -31.59 17.44 13.31
CA SER A 110 -30.75 16.44 12.65
C SER A 110 -31.02 16.33 11.16
N CYS A 111 -29.96 16.11 10.39
CA CYS A 111 -30.00 15.73 8.99
C CYS A 111 -29.10 14.50 8.85
N GLU A 112 -29.71 13.37 8.51
CA GLU A 112 -29.00 12.13 8.22
C GLU A 112 -28.92 11.95 6.71
N ILE A 113 -27.76 11.50 6.25
CA ILE A 113 -27.50 11.23 4.85
C ILE A 113 -26.97 9.82 4.68
N GLU A 114 -27.24 9.24 3.52
CA GLU A 114 -26.65 7.98 3.09
C GLU A 114 -26.08 8.12 1.68
N LEU A 115 -25.00 7.39 1.42
CA LEU A 115 -24.42 7.29 0.09
C LEU A 115 -25.30 6.34 -0.74
N VAL A 116 -25.85 6.85 -1.84
CA VAL A 116 -26.72 6.11 -2.75
C VAL A 116 -25.96 5.57 -3.95
N ASP A 117 -25.03 6.35 -4.48
CA ASP A 117 -24.25 5.98 -5.67
C ASP A 117 -22.84 6.58 -5.63
N GLY A 118 -21.92 5.90 -6.30
CA GLY A 118 -20.48 6.18 -6.27
C GLY A 118 -19.74 5.36 -5.21
N ALA A 119 -18.42 5.34 -5.34
CA ALA A 119 -17.52 4.68 -4.40
C ALA A 119 -16.32 5.58 -4.13
N LEU A 120 -15.82 5.54 -2.90
CA LEU A 120 -14.56 6.20 -2.57
C LEU A 120 -13.41 5.51 -3.33
N PRO A 121 -12.38 6.26 -3.75
CA PRO A 121 -11.18 5.70 -4.35
C PRO A 121 -10.59 4.62 -3.45
N VAL A 122 -10.34 3.45 -4.04
CA VAL A 122 -9.65 2.34 -3.39
C VAL A 122 -8.17 2.37 -3.76
N THR A 123 -7.33 1.84 -2.88
CA THR A 123 -5.88 1.73 -3.09
C THR A 123 -5.45 0.26 -3.05
N PRO A 124 -5.88 -0.56 -4.03
CA PRO A 124 -5.70 -2.00 -4.00
C PRO A 124 -4.23 -2.42 -3.88
N ALA A 125 -3.29 -1.70 -4.49
CA ALA A 125 -1.87 -2.04 -4.40
C ALA A 125 -1.33 -1.79 -2.99
N THR A 126 -1.71 -0.66 -2.40
CA THR A 126 -1.39 -0.32 -1.01
C THR A 126 -2.01 -1.32 -0.04
N ASP A 127 -3.29 -1.64 -0.22
CA ASP A 127 -4.03 -2.59 0.61
C ASP A 127 -3.41 -3.99 0.54
N ALA A 128 -3.07 -4.45 -0.66
CA ALA A 128 -2.42 -5.73 -0.86
C ALA A 128 -1.06 -5.81 -0.12
N ILE A 129 -0.26 -4.76 -0.18
CA ILE A 129 1.04 -4.73 0.50
C ILE A 129 0.88 -4.64 2.01
N LEU A 130 -0.05 -3.83 2.51
CA LEU A 130 -0.34 -3.77 3.94
C LEU A 130 -0.83 -5.12 4.47
N ASN A 131 -1.70 -5.81 3.73
CA ASN A 131 -2.19 -7.13 4.10
C ASN A 131 -1.05 -8.16 4.09
N ALA A 132 -0.13 -8.10 3.12
CA ALA A 132 1.05 -8.95 3.10
C ALA A 132 1.98 -8.71 4.30
N VAL A 133 2.18 -7.44 4.71
CA VAL A 133 2.98 -7.10 5.89
C VAL A 133 2.30 -7.54 7.18
N ARG A 134 0.98 -7.35 7.29
CA ARG A 134 0.20 -7.83 8.44
C ARG A 134 0.25 -9.35 8.54
N ALA A 135 0.13 -10.07 7.42
CA ALA A 135 0.24 -11.52 7.37
C ALA A 135 1.59 -11.98 7.92
N GLU A 136 2.70 -11.38 7.46
CA GLU A 136 4.04 -11.67 7.98
C GLU A 136 4.14 -11.43 9.50
N GLY A 137 3.61 -10.30 9.99
CA GLY A 137 3.62 -10.00 11.42
C GLY A 137 2.86 -11.04 12.25
N VAL A 138 1.72 -11.50 11.74
CA VAL A 138 0.90 -12.54 12.38
C VAL A 138 1.59 -13.91 12.33
N GLU A 139 2.26 -14.26 11.24
CA GLU A 139 3.09 -15.47 11.15
C GLU A 139 4.25 -15.44 12.14
N MET A 140 4.91 -14.29 12.30
CA MET A 140 5.96 -14.12 13.30
C MET A 140 5.43 -14.32 14.71
N TYR A 141 4.22 -13.84 15.01
CA TYR A 141 3.56 -14.05 16.29
C TYR A 141 3.22 -15.54 16.52
N ALA A 142 2.64 -16.21 15.52
CA ALA A 142 2.38 -17.65 15.58
C ALA A 142 3.66 -18.45 15.85
N ASN A 143 4.74 -18.12 15.15
CA ASN A 143 6.05 -18.75 15.35
C ASN A 143 6.60 -18.48 16.76
N ASN A 144 6.40 -17.27 17.31
CA ASN A 144 6.82 -16.96 18.67
C ASN A 144 6.10 -17.85 19.68
N ILE A 145 4.76 -18.01 19.55
CA ILE A 145 3.96 -18.88 20.41
C ILE A 145 4.50 -20.32 20.36
N ALA A 146 4.72 -20.85 19.15
CA ALA A 146 5.23 -22.21 18.95
C ALA A 146 6.57 -22.48 19.64
N HIS A 147 7.41 -21.45 19.81
CA HIS A 147 8.74 -21.57 20.44
C HIS A 147 8.75 -21.28 21.95
N ARG A 148 7.60 -21.03 22.58
CA ARG A 148 7.54 -20.78 24.03
C ARG A 148 7.81 -22.06 24.82
N VAL A 149 8.69 -21.95 25.82
CA VAL A 149 9.13 -23.06 26.71
C VAL A 149 7.94 -23.74 27.41
N SER A 150 6.83 -23.04 27.64
CA SER A 150 5.61 -23.55 28.28
C SER A 150 4.44 -23.70 27.31
N TYR A 151 4.66 -24.28 26.13
CA TYR A 151 3.63 -24.48 25.10
C TYR A 151 2.53 -25.46 25.58
N ARG A 152 1.31 -24.95 25.78
CA ARG A 152 0.12 -25.70 26.22
C ARG A 152 -0.90 -25.87 25.10
N ALA A 153 -1.91 -26.71 25.31
CA ALA A 153 -3.01 -26.88 24.35
C ALA A 153 -3.74 -25.57 24.00
N ILE A 154 -3.82 -24.63 24.95
CA ILE A 154 -4.37 -23.28 24.72
C ILE A 154 -3.46 -22.48 23.76
N ASP A 155 -2.15 -22.59 23.89
CA ASP A 155 -1.19 -21.92 23.00
C ASP A 155 -1.29 -22.44 21.56
N ARG A 156 -1.58 -23.74 21.38
CA ARG A 156 -1.83 -24.34 20.06
C ARG A 156 -3.06 -23.73 19.37
N ASN A 157 -4.16 -23.53 20.11
CA ASN A 157 -5.35 -22.90 19.53
C ASN A 157 -5.06 -21.47 19.05
N TYR A 158 -4.33 -20.68 19.85
CA TYR A 158 -3.94 -19.33 19.46
C TYR A 158 -2.96 -19.31 18.27
N GLU A 159 -2.04 -20.27 18.20
CA GLU A 159 -1.16 -20.44 17.04
C GLU A 159 -1.97 -20.75 15.77
N ASP A 160 -2.89 -21.71 15.84
CA ASP A 160 -3.71 -22.12 14.70
C ASP A 160 -4.61 -20.97 14.20
N ASP A 161 -5.21 -20.22 15.13
CA ASP A 161 -6.00 -19.03 14.80
C ASP A 161 -5.15 -17.93 14.16
N ALA A 162 -3.95 -17.68 14.69
CA ALA A 162 -3.01 -16.73 14.09
C ALA A 162 -2.59 -17.18 12.67
N ARG A 163 -2.27 -18.46 12.46
CA ARG A 163 -1.92 -18.99 11.13
C ARG A 163 -3.08 -18.84 10.14
N ARG A 164 -4.31 -19.12 10.56
CA ARG A 164 -5.51 -18.92 9.72
C ARG A 164 -5.71 -17.46 9.35
N PHE A 165 -5.53 -16.54 10.30
CA PHE A 165 -5.66 -15.11 10.03
C PHE A 165 -4.57 -14.61 9.08
N ALA A 166 -3.33 -15.05 9.24
CA ALA A 166 -2.26 -14.74 8.30
C ALA A 166 -2.55 -15.25 6.87
N ALA A 167 -3.10 -16.47 6.74
CA ALA A 167 -3.50 -17.03 5.46
C ALA A 167 -4.61 -16.20 4.80
N GLN A 168 -5.60 -15.74 5.57
CA GLN A 168 -6.66 -14.86 5.09
C GLN A 168 -6.09 -13.54 4.54
N LEU A 169 -5.24 -12.88 5.33
CA LEU A 169 -4.58 -11.63 4.91
C LEU A 169 -3.73 -11.82 3.65
N SER A 170 -3.03 -12.95 3.53
CA SER A 170 -2.24 -13.28 2.32
C SER A 170 -3.12 -13.51 1.10
N ALA A 171 -4.29 -14.14 1.26
CA ALA A 171 -5.26 -14.32 0.19
C ALA A 171 -5.86 -12.99 -0.27
N ASP A 172 -6.14 -12.08 0.67
CA ASP A 172 -6.62 -10.74 0.36
C ASP A 172 -5.55 -9.85 -0.29
N ALA A 173 -4.26 -10.15 -0.08
CA ALA A 173 -3.15 -9.50 -0.77
C ALA A 173 -2.94 -9.96 -2.22
N ALA A 174 -3.58 -11.06 -2.63
CA ALA A 174 -3.47 -11.63 -3.97
C ALA A 174 -4.66 -11.30 -4.89
N LYS A 175 -5.68 -10.63 -4.36
CA LYS A 175 -6.83 -10.09 -5.12
C LYS A 175 -6.47 -8.75 -5.74
#